data_AF-A0A7J7DZ83-F1
#
_entry.id   AF-A0A7J7DZ83-F1
#
_cell.length_a   1.000
_cell.length_b   1.000
_cell.length_c   1.000
_cell.angle_alpha   90.00
_cell.angle_beta   90.00
_cell.angle_gamma   90.00
#
_symmetry.space_group_name_H-M   'P 1'
#
loop_
_entity.id
_entity.type
_entity.pdbx_description
1 polymer ?
#
loop_
_entity_poly.entity_id
_entity_poly.type
_entity_poly.pdbx_seq_one_letter_code
_entity_poly.pdbx_strand_id
1 'polypeptide(L)'
;MAKAGDADITSDFLAPPNATIDGNFFTYTGMRILNNATPPTSFKKPALAISAFGSASAGTVSLPGTLFVTNIDDNILAKSFRTDIKTIQALKARLLFPPNP
;
A
#
# COMPACT_ATOMS: atom_id res chain seq x y z
N MET A 1 17.76 -28.53 -25.75
CA MET A 1 18.43 -27.91 -24.58
C MET A 1 17.50 -26.83 -24.05
N ALA A 2 16.82 -27.06 -22.92
CA ALA A 2 15.91 -26.07 -22.33
C ALA A 2 16.71 -25.23 -21.32
N LYS A 3 16.76 -23.92 -21.53
CA LYS A 3 17.38 -22.98 -20.58
C LYS A 3 16.33 -22.69 -19.50
N ALA A 4 16.32 -23.49 -18.44
CA ALA A 4 15.44 -23.32 -17.28
C ALA A 4 16.07 -22.38 -16.26
N GLY A 5 16.19 -21.11 -16.62
CA GLY A 5 16.61 -20.05 -15.72
C GLY A 5 15.72 -18.86 -15.95
N ASP A 6 15.16 -18.31 -14.89
CA ASP A 6 14.39 -17.06 -14.97
C ASP A 6 15.27 -15.97 -15.58
N ALA A 7 14.72 -15.17 -16.48
CA ALA A 7 15.51 -14.16 -17.16
C ALA A 7 15.80 -13.01 -16.19
N ASP A 8 17.08 -12.71 -15.99
CA ASP A 8 17.49 -11.59 -15.15
C ASP A 8 17.03 -10.25 -15.75
N ILE A 9 16.52 -9.35 -14.92
CA ILE A 9 16.13 -8.01 -15.34
C ILE A 9 17.36 -7.11 -15.32
N THR A 10 17.95 -6.86 -16.49
CA THR A 10 19.12 -5.97 -16.61
C THR A 10 18.75 -4.48 -16.60
N SER A 11 17.53 -4.14 -16.18
CA SER A 11 16.99 -2.78 -16.17
C SER A 11 16.07 -2.58 -14.96
N ASP A 12 16.06 -1.36 -14.44
CA ASP A 12 15.27 -0.98 -13.27
C ASP A 12 13.74 -1.03 -13.51
N PHE A 13 13.26 -1.06 -14.76
CA PHE A 13 11.82 -1.11 -15.07
C PHE A 13 11.50 -1.95 -16.31
N LEU A 14 10.34 -2.61 -16.29
CA LEU A 14 9.79 -3.34 -17.42
C LEU A 14 8.92 -2.41 -18.25
N ALA A 15 9.44 -1.96 -19.39
CA ALA A 15 8.68 -1.15 -20.33
C ALA A 15 7.85 -2.00 -21.30
N PRO A 16 6.65 -1.55 -21.72
CA PRO A 16 5.94 -2.17 -22.83
C PRO A 16 6.79 -2.18 -24.11
N PRO A 17 6.60 -3.17 -25.00
CA PRO A 17 7.28 -3.19 -26.29
C PRO A 17 7.06 -1.88 -27.05
N ASN A 18 8.14 -1.28 -27.54
CA ASN A 18 8.15 -0.01 -28.27
C ASN A 18 7.72 1.24 -27.46
N ALA A 19 7.71 1.18 -26.12
CA ALA A 19 7.48 2.37 -25.31
C ALA A 19 8.70 3.32 -25.34
N THR A 20 8.44 4.62 -25.51
CA THR A 20 9.44 5.66 -25.27
C THR A 20 9.58 5.87 -23.77
N ILE A 21 10.81 5.71 -23.25
CA ILE A 21 11.10 5.92 -21.83
C ILE A 21 11.51 7.38 -21.64
N ASP A 22 10.55 8.21 -21.26
CA ASP A 22 10.74 9.63 -20.95
C ASP A 22 9.97 10.04 -19.68
N GLY A 23 9.93 11.33 -19.37
CA GLY A 23 9.20 11.84 -18.20
C GLY A 23 7.70 11.51 -18.21
N ASN A 24 7.08 11.30 -19.38
CA ASN A 24 5.68 10.91 -19.47
C ASN A 24 5.47 9.45 -19.08
N PHE A 25 6.44 8.56 -19.33
CA PHE A 25 6.39 7.16 -18.95
C PHE A 25 6.17 6.96 -17.44
N PHE A 26 6.79 7.81 -16.61
CA PHE A 26 6.67 7.76 -15.14
C PHE A 26 5.57 8.64 -14.55
N THR A 27 4.87 9.43 -15.39
CA THR A 27 3.86 10.38 -14.90
C THR A 27 2.47 9.75 -14.92
N TYR A 28 1.89 9.50 -13.74
CA TYR A 28 0.49 9.09 -13.62
C TYR A 28 -0.46 10.22 -14.07
N THR A 29 -1.36 9.91 -15.01
CA THR A 29 -2.18 10.91 -15.72
C THR A 29 -3.65 10.93 -15.33
N GLY A 30 -4.11 9.93 -14.55
CA GLY A 30 -5.52 9.67 -14.30
C GLY A 30 -6.27 10.76 -13.51
N MET A 31 -5.59 11.79 -13.00
CA MET A 31 -6.22 12.95 -12.33
C MET A 31 -6.34 14.21 -13.21
N ARG A 32 -5.88 14.20 -14.48
CA ARG A 32 -5.96 15.40 -15.33
C ARG A 32 -7.38 15.88 -15.62
N ILE A 33 -8.38 15.00 -15.50
CA ILE A 33 -9.80 15.35 -15.67
C ILE A 33 -10.30 16.32 -14.59
N LEU A 34 -9.65 16.35 -13.41
CA LEU A 34 -10.05 17.24 -12.32
C LEU A 34 -9.80 18.73 -12.63
N ASN A 35 -8.90 19.04 -13.57
CA ASN A 35 -8.55 20.41 -13.95
C ASN A 35 -9.61 21.10 -14.84
N ASN A 36 -10.54 20.33 -15.42
CA ASN A 36 -11.63 20.82 -16.26
C ASN A 36 -12.99 20.79 -15.55
N ALA A 37 -13.03 20.43 -14.26
CA ALA A 37 -14.27 20.34 -13.50
C ALA A 37 -14.70 21.72 -12.97
N THR A 38 -15.98 22.07 -13.15
CA THR A 38 -16.58 23.26 -12.52
C THR A 38 -16.39 23.22 -10.99
N PRO A 39 -15.93 24.31 -10.35
CA PRO A 39 -15.75 24.35 -8.90
C PRO A 39 -17.07 24.07 -8.18
N PRO A 40 -17.11 23.12 -7.21
CA PRO A 40 -18.35 22.82 -6.51
C PRO A 40 -18.72 23.94 -5.53
N THR A 41 -20.02 24.15 -5.34
CA THR A 41 -20.60 25.11 -4.39
C THR A 41 -20.53 24.66 -2.92
N SER A 42 -20.03 23.44 -2.67
CA SER A 42 -19.76 22.89 -1.33
C SER A 42 -18.50 22.01 -1.38
N PHE A 43 -17.50 22.31 -0.55
CA PHE A 43 -16.27 21.52 -0.43
C PHE A 43 -16.49 20.33 0.54
N LYS A 44 -17.29 19.37 0.12
CA LYS A 44 -17.22 17.98 0.62
C LYS A 44 -16.56 17.11 -0.45
N LYS A 45 -15.32 17.42 -0.83
CA LYS A 45 -14.61 16.60 -1.84
C LYS A 45 -13.90 15.43 -1.15
N PRO A 46 -14.04 14.20 -1.67
CA PRO A 46 -13.19 13.09 -1.23
C PRO A 46 -11.72 13.42 -1.54
N ALA A 47 -10.84 13.23 -0.55
CA ALA A 47 -9.40 13.33 -0.75
C ALA A 47 -8.89 12.00 -1.35
N LEU A 48 -8.23 12.07 -2.50
CA LEU A 48 -7.62 10.92 -3.16
C LEU A 48 -6.09 11.06 -3.09
N ALA A 49 -5.40 10.03 -2.60
CA ALA A 49 -3.95 9.94 -2.63
C ALA A 49 -3.52 8.88 -3.65
N ILE A 50 -2.46 9.16 -4.41
CA ILE A 50 -1.91 8.26 -5.43
C ILE A 50 -0.43 8.07 -5.14
N SER A 51 0.03 6.84 -5.18
CA SER A 51 1.44 6.45 -5.00
C SER A 51 1.84 5.46 -6.09
N ALA A 52 3.12 5.42 -6.43
CA ALA A 52 3.69 4.49 -7.40
C ALA A 52 4.99 3.90 -6.84
N PHE A 53 5.25 2.62 -7.14
CA PHE A 53 6.44 1.90 -6.70
C PHE A 53 7.23 1.45 -7.92
N GLY A 54 8.54 1.68 -7.91
CA GLY A 54 9.46 1.27 -9.00
C GLY A 54 9.86 -0.20 -8.96
N SER A 55 9.00 -1.10 -8.50
CA SER A 55 9.30 -2.53 -8.40
C SER A 55 8.24 -3.35 -9.12
N ALA A 56 8.69 -4.37 -9.88
CA ALA A 56 7.81 -5.34 -10.54
C ALA A 56 6.99 -6.18 -9.54
N SER A 57 7.43 -6.26 -8.28
CA SER A 57 6.71 -6.93 -7.19
C SER A 57 6.79 -6.10 -5.91
N ALA A 58 6.26 -4.86 -5.95
CA ALA A 58 6.19 -4.01 -4.78
C ALA A 58 5.32 -4.65 -3.68
N GLY A 59 5.97 -5.16 -2.63
CA GLY A 59 5.30 -5.67 -1.44
C GLY A 59 4.94 -4.54 -0.49
N THR A 60 3.66 -4.43 -0.12
CA THR A 60 3.23 -3.54 0.98
C THR A 60 2.82 -4.39 2.18
N VAL A 61 3.10 -3.88 3.38
CA VAL A 61 2.80 -4.57 4.64
C VAL A 61 1.97 -3.63 5.51
N SER A 62 0.73 -4.02 5.81
CA SER A 62 -0.12 -3.30 6.76
C SER A 62 0.38 -3.57 8.18
N LEU A 63 0.99 -2.57 8.83
CA LEU A 63 1.53 -2.74 10.18
C LEU A 63 0.46 -3.18 11.19
N PRO A 64 -0.73 -2.54 11.28
CA PRO A 64 -1.73 -2.96 12.27
C PRO A 64 -2.17 -4.41 12.07
N GLY A 65 -2.45 -4.83 10.83
CA GLY A 65 -2.84 -6.20 10.53
C GLY A 65 -1.71 -7.19 10.83
N THR A 66 -0.49 -6.87 10.41
CA THR A 66 0.67 -7.75 10.56
C THR A 66 1.06 -7.95 12.03
N LEU A 67 0.91 -6.91 12.85
CA LEU A 67 1.30 -6.98 14.27
C LEU A 67 0.21 -7.58 15.15
N PHE A 68 -1.07 -7.32 14.87
CA PHE A 68 -2.16 -7.62 15.79
C PHE A 68 -3.11 -8.73 15.31
N VAL A 69 -3.09 -9.13 14.03
CA VAL A 69 -3.95 -10.21 13.50
C VAL A 69 -3.18 -11.53 13.35
N THR A 70 -1.85 -11.50 13.42
CA THR A 70 -1.00 -12.69 13.33
C THR A 70 -0.88 -13.43 14.66
N ASN A 71 -0.25 -14.61 14.64
CA ASN A 71 -0.04 -15.46 15.82
C ASN A 71 1.09 -14.97 16.75
N ILE A 72 1.37 -13.66 16.79
CA ILE A 72 2.33 -13.10 17.75
C ILE A 72 1.67 -13.08 19.13
N ASP A 73 2.37 -13.66 20.12
CA ASP A 73 1.91 -13.79 21.50
C ASP A 73 1.70 -12.43 22.18
N ASP A 74 0.63 -12.32 22.95
CA ASP A 74 0.23 -11.08 23.62
C ASP A 74 1.29 -10.58 24.63
N ASN A 75 2.02 -11.49 25.29
CA ASN A 75 3.08 -11.11 26.23
C ASN A 75 4.29 -10.51 25.50
N ILE A 76 4.59 -11.00 24.30
CA ILE A 76 5.66 -10.46 23.46
C ILE A 76 5.26 -9.06 23.00
N LEU A 77 4.05 -8.89 22.47
CA LEU A 77 3.53 -7.59 22.07
C LEU A 77 3.48 -6.59 23.24
N ALA A 78 2.99 -7.02 24.41
CA ALA A 78 2.91 -6.18 25.61
C ALA A 78 4.30 -5.68 26.02
N LYS A 79 5.31 -6.56 26.05
CA LYS A 79 6.70 -6.17 26.36
C LYS A 79 7.29 -5.23 25.30
N SER A 80 7.12 -5.55 24.01
CA SER A 80 7.67 -4.76 22.90
C SER A 80 7.12 -3.34 22.87
N PHE A 81 5.82 -3.18 23.10
CA PHE A 81 5.15 -1.88 23.10
C PHE A 81 5.16 -1.19 24.47
N ARG A 82 5.82 -1.78 25.48
CA ARG A 82 5.82 -1.30 26.88
C ARG A 82 4.41 -1.01 27.40
N THR A 83 3.50 -1.93 27.13
CA THR A 83 2.09 -1.86 27.50
C THR A 83 1.66 -3.16 28.19
N ASP A 84 0.38 -3.27 28.50
CA ASP A 84 -0.21 -4.44 29.12
C ASP A 84 -0.99 -5.31 28.12
N ILE A 85 -1.24 -6.56 28.52
CA ILE A 85 -1.95 -7.56 27.70
C ILE A 85 -3.37 -7.10 27.36
N LYS A 86 -4.07 -6.41 28.27
CA LYS A 86 -5.45 -5.95 28.03
C LYS A 86 -5.48 -4.92 26.91
N THR A 87 -4.50 -4.02 26.89
CA THR A 87 -4.33 -3.03 25.80
C THR A 87 -4.06 -3.73 24.46
N ILE A 88 -3.19 -4.74 24.42
CA ILE A 88 -2.95 -5.53 23.20
C ILE A 88 -4.23 -6.22 22.72
N GLN A 89 -4.96 -6.88 23.62
CA GLN A 89 -6.22 -7.56 23.28
C GLN A 89 -7.29 -6.58 22.79
N ALA A 90 -7.36 -5.38 23.35
CA ALA A 90 -8.25 -4.33 22.87
C ALA A 90 -7.88 -3.89 21.44
N LEU A 91 -6.59 -3.76 21.12
CA LEU A 91 -6.12 -3.45 19.76
C LEU A 91 -6.46 -4.58 18.77
N LYS A 92 -6.25 -5.84 19.16
CA LYS A 92 -6.65 -7.00 18.35
C LYS A 92 -8.17 -7.02 18.10
N ALA A 93 -8.97 -6.82 19.15
CA ALA A 93 -10.43 -6.82 19.06
C ALA A 93 -10.98 -5.69 18.17
N ARG A 94 -10.42 -4.48 18.28
CA ARG A 94 -10.81 -3.32 17.45
C ARG A 94 -10.56 -3.50 15.96
N LEU A 95 -9.57 -4.32 15.59
CA LEU A 95 -9.27 -4.63 14.20
C LEU A 95 -10.17 -5.75 13.63
N LEU A 96 -10.55 -6.73 14.46
CA LEU A 96 -11.43 -7.83 14.05
C LEU A 96 -12.92 -7.45 14.09
N PHE A 97 -13.30 -6.61 15.05
CA PHE A 97 -14.67 -6.16 15.29
C PHE A 97 -14.69 -4.63 15.34
N PRO A 98 -14.66 -3.95 14.17
CA PRO A 98 -14.81 -2.51 14.14
C PRO A 98 -16.15 -2.13 14.82
N PRO A 99 -16.20 -1.07 15.65
CA PRO A 99 -17.44 -0.63 16.27
C PRO A 99 -18.49 -0.34 15.18
N ASN A 100 -19.73 -0.79 15.40
CA ASN A 100 -20.84 -0.50 14.50
C ASN A 100 -20.94 1.02 14.26
N PRO A 101 -21.20 1.45 13.02
CA PRO A 101 -21.28 2.87 12.65
C PRO A 101 -22.40 3.61 13.39
#